data_AF-A0AA50HVE2-F1
#
_entry.id   AF-A0AA50HVE2-F1
#
_cell.length_a   1.000
_cell.length_b   1.000
_cell.length_c   1.000
_cell.angle_alpha   90.00
_cell.angle_beta   90.00
_cell.angle_gamma   90.00
#
_symmetry.space_group_name_H-M   'P 1'
#
loop_
_entity.id
_entity.type
_entity.pdbx_description
1 polymer ?
#
loop_
_entity_poly.entity_id
_entity_poly.type
_entity_poly.pdbx_seq_one_letter_code
_entity_poly.pdbx_strand_id
1 'polypeptide(L)'
;MLTTGPLTSPALTEDLQQFTGMEYLSFFDAASPIVVGDSINKEVAFLLPVMTKGRRPISTAPLTESNISIFGRHCVRPNKLP
;
A
#
# COMPACT_ATOMS: atom_id res chain seq x y z
N MET A 1 -15.13 -8.11 23.44
CA MET A 1 -14.42 -7.48 22.31
C MET A 1 -12.93 -7.68 22.51
N LEU A 2 -12.18 -7.99 21.46
CA LEU A 2 -10.73 -8.18 21.53
C LEU A 2 -10.03 -6.89 21.07
N THR A 3 -9.17 -6.31 21.90
CA THR A 3 -8.56 -4.97 21.69
C THR A 3 -7.07 -4.96 22.03
N THR A 4 -6.34 -6.02 21.70
CA THR A 4 -4.90 -6.17 22.05
C THR A 4 -3.97 -5.37 21.13
N GLY A 5 -4.48 -4.86 20.01
CA GLY A 5 -3.77 -3.92 19.14
C GLY A 5 -2.52 -4.51 18.48
N PRO A 6 -1.63 -3.67 17.95
CA PRO A 6 -0.44 -4.09 17.18
C PRO A 6 0.61 -4.82 18.03
N LEU A 7 0.46 -4.86 19.36
CA LEU A 7 1.35 -5.56 20.30
C LEU A 7 0.71 -6.85 20.84
N THR A 8 -0.12 -7.51 20.04
CA THR A 8 -0.70 -8.80 20.39
C THR A 8 0.41 -9.80 20.72
N SER A 9 0.31 -10.47 21.87
CA SER A 9 1.35 -11.40 22.32
C SER A 9 1.49 -12.60 21.37
N PRO A 10 2.67 -13.26 21.32
CA PRO A 10 2.85 -14.46 20.49
C PRO A 10 1.84 -15.57 20.81
N ALA A 11 1.60 -15.83 22.09
CA ALA A 11 0.64 -16.85 22.53
C ALA A 11 -0.79 -16.55 22.05
N LEU A 12 -1.24 -15.29 22.15
CA LEU A 12 -2.56 -14.90 21.65
C LEU A 12 -2.63 -14.92 20.11
N THR A 13 -1.51 -14.66 19.43
CA THR A 13 -1.42 -14.78 17.97
C THR A 13 -1.64 -16.22 17.53
N GLU A 14 -0.99 -17.20 18.19
CA GLU A 14 -1.16 -18.62 17.89
C GLU A 14 -2.61 -19.08 18.12
N ASP A 15 -3.22 -18.67 19.23
CA ASP A 15 -4.64 -18.96 19.52
C ASP A 15 -5.56 -18.38 18.44
N LEU A 16 -5.28 -17.15 17.98
CA LEU A 16 -6.06 -16.50 16.92
C LEU A 16 -5.88 -17.18 15.55
N GLN A 17 -4.67 -17.63 15.22
CA GLN A 17 -4.42 -18.39 13.98
C GLN A 17 -5.21 -19.70 13.99
N GLN A 18 -5.16 -20.45 15.10
CA GLN A 18 -5.93 -21.69 15.25
C GLN A 18 -7.44 -21.42 15.18
N PHE A 19 -7.93 -20.38 15.86
CA PHE A 19 -9.34 -20.02 15.88
C PHE A 19 -9.86 -19.56 14.51
N THR A 20 -9.08 -18.77 13.77
CA THR A 20 -9.49 -18.22 12.47
C THR A 20 -9.19 -19.15 11.29
N GLY A 21 -8.32 -20.15 11.46
CA GLY A 21 -7.82 -21.01 10.39
C GLY A 21 -6.90 -20.29 9.40
N MET A 22 -6.42 -19.10 9.76
CA MET A 22 -5.53 -18.28 8.92
C MET A 22 -4.07 -18.55 9.30
N GLU A 23 -3.23 -18.87 8.31
CA GLU A 23 -1.79 -19.08 8.55
C GLU A 23 -1.04 -17.77 8.83
N TYR A 24 -1.55 -16.63 8.35
CA TYR A 24 -0.86 -15.34 8.45
C TYR A 24 -1.76 -14.22 8.97
N LEU A 25 -1.21 -13.45 9.92
CA LEU A 25 -1.77 -12.20 10.43
C LEU A 25 -0.73 -11.10 10.24
N SER A 26 -1.12 -9.98 9.60
CA SER A 26 -0.23 -8.83 9.40
C SER A 26 -0.32 -7.87 10.59
N PHE A 27 0.79 -7.68 11.29
CA PHE A 27 0.90 -6.77 12.45
C PHE A 27 1.44 -5.39 12.10
N PHE A 28 1.89 -5.21 10.85
CA PHE A 28 2.32 -3.95 10.27
C PHE A 28 1.49 -3.67 9.03
N ASP A 29 1.12 -2.41 8.83
CA ASP A 29 0.53 -2.01 7.56
C ASP A 29 1.62 -1.82 6.50
N ALA A 30 1.21 -1.93 5.24
CA ALA A 30 1.99 -1.49 4.09
C ALA A 30 1.19 -0.40 3.37
N ALA A 31 0.74 0.61 4.13
CA ALA A 31 -0.11 1.66 3.59
C ALA A 31 0.69 2.55 2.62
N SER A 32 0.21 2.63 1.38
CA SER A 32 0.72 3.59 0.42
C SER A 32 0.30 5.02 0.80
N PRO A 33 1.08 6.06 0.44
CA PRO A 33 0.68 7.45 0.63
C PRO A 33 -0.67 7.75 -0.05
N ILE A 34 -1.51 8.53 0.62
CA ILE A 34 -2.82 8.95 0.12
C ILE A 34 -2.76 10.46 -0.19
N VAL A 35 -3.26 10.85 -1.36
CA VAL A 35 -3.31 12.25 -1.82
C VAL A 35 -4.74 12.64 -2.22
N VAL A 36 -5.05 13.93 -2.16
CA VAL A 36 -6.37 14.47 -2.54
C VAL A 36 -6.50 14.44 -4.06
N GLY A 37 -7.63 13.93 -4.58
CA GLY A 37 -7.82 13.78 -6.03
C GLY A 37 -7.71 15.09 -6.82
N ASP A 38 -8.14 16.21 -6.23
CA ASP A 38 -8.10 17.53 -6.88
C ASP A 38 -6.69 18.13 -6.94
N SER A 39 -5.73 17.62 -6.17
CA SER A 39 -4.33 18.05 -6.27
C SER A 39 -3.55 17.34 -7.39
N ILE A 40 -4.20 16.46 -8.17
CA ILE A 40 -3.57 15.72 -9.26
C ILE A 40 -3.65 16.52 -10.56
N ASN A 41 -2.52 16.69 -11.25
CA ASN A 41 -2.51 17.27 -12.59
C ASN A 41 -3.15 16.29 -13.61
N LYS A 42 -4.37 16.61 -14.05
CA LYS A 42 -5.18 15.80 -14.98
C LYS A 42 -4.74 15.92 -16.46
N GLU A 43 -3.81 16.83 -16.78
CA GLU A 43 -3.19 16.89 -18.11
C GLU A 43 -2.15 15.77 -18.32
N VAL A 44 -1.60 15.27 -17.21
CA VAL A 44 -0.57 14.22 -17.20
C VAL A 44 -1.15 12.88 -16.77
N ALA A 45 -2.02 12.86 -15.75
CA ALA A 45 -2.64 11.66 -15.25
C ALA A 45 -3.91 11.30 -16.02
N PHE A 46 -4.10 10.02 -16.36
CA PHE A 46 -5.27 9.53 -17.10
C PHE A 46 -5.95 8.36 -16.37
N LEU A 47 -7.25 8.21 -16.59
CA LEU A 47 -8.05 7.12 -16.03
C LEU A 47 -8.03 5.92 -16.98
N LEU A 48 -7.61 4.76 -16.46
CA LEU A 48 -7.66 3.50 -17.18
C LEU A 48 -8.85 2.66 -16.70
N PRO A 49 -9.63 2.06 -17.63
CA PRO A 49 -10.66 1.12 -17.26
C PRO A 49 -10.02 -0.10 -16.60
N VAL A 50 -10.64 -0.58 -15.53
CA VAL A 50 -10.20 -1.83 -14.91
C VAL A 50 -10.80 -2.98 -15.72
N MET A 51 -9.96 -3.95 -16.11
CA MET A 51 -10.37 -5.12 -16.90
C MET A 51 -11.37 -6.03 -16.16
N THR A 52 -11.47 -5.89 -14.84
CA THR A 52 -12.47 -6.53 -14.00
C THR A 52 -13.79 -5.75 -14.03
N LYS A 53 -14.88 -6.42 -14.44
CA LYS A 53 -16.23 -5.85 -14.47
C LYS A 53 -16.64 -5.30 -13.10
N GLY A 54 -17.27 -4.11 -13.10
CA GLY A 54 -17.82 -3.47 -11.90
C GLY A 54 -16.82 -2.69 -11.05
N ARG A 55 -15.55 -2.60 -11.46
CA ARG A 55 -14.54 -1.79 -10.75
C ARG A 55 -14.43 -0.38 -11.33
N ARG A 56 -14.19 0.59 -10.45
CA ARG A 56 -13.94 1.97 -10.85
C ARG A 56 -12.63 2.07 -11.62
N PRO A 57 -12.54 2.93 -12.65
CA PRO A 57 -11.29 3.21 -13.34
C PRO A 57 -10.18 3.61 -12.36
N ILE A 58 -8.93 3.21 -12.66
CA ILE A 58 -7.76 3.59 -11.88
C ILE A 58 -7.07 4.78 -12.53
N SER A 59 -6.64 5.76 -11.72
CA SER A 59 -5.78 6.84 -12.21
C SER A 59 -4.36 6.34 -12.35
N THR A 60 -3.73 6.62 -13.48
CA THR A 60 -2.31 6.32 -13.73
C THR A 60 -1.58 7.58 -14.19
N ALA A 61 -0.30 7.67 -13.84
CA ALA A 61 0.60 8.72 -14.29
C ALA A 61 1.76 8.08 -15.07
N PRO A 62 1.99 8.47 -16.33
CA PRO A 62 3.07 7.91 -17.12
C PRO A 62 4.42 8.34 -16.53
N LEU A 63 5.35 7.39 -16.41
CA LEU A 63 6.72 7.66 -16.01
C LEU A 63 7.66 7.37 -17.17
N THR A 64 8.56 8.31 -17.45
CA THR A 64 9.67 8.10 -18.38
C THR A 64 10.81 7.37 -17.67
N GLU A 65 11.72 6.75 -18.42
CA GLU A 65 12.90 6.08 -17.83
C GLU A 65 13.73 7.02 -16.95
N SER A 66 13.90 8.27 -17.38
CA SER A 66 14.56 9.33 -16.59
C SER A 66 13.85 9.55 -15.24
N ASN A 67 12.52 9.69 -15.26
CA ASN A 67 11.72 9.91 -14.05
C ASN A 67 11.74 8.69 -13.13
N ILE A 68 11.74 7.47 -13.68
CA ILE A 68 11.87 6.22 -12.92
C ILE A 68 13.22 6.17 -12.19
N SER A 69 14.31 6.50 -12.89
CA SER A 69 15.66 6.53 -12.31
C SER A 69 15.79 7.56 -11.18
N ILE A 70 15.19 8.73 -11.34
CA ILE A 70 15.15 9.78 -10.30
C ILE A 70 14.35 9.30 -9.10
N PHE A 71 13.14 8.75 -9.34
CA PHE A 71 12.28 8.23 -8.28
C PHE A 71 12.95 7.10 -7.50
N GLY A 72 13.58 6.14 -8.18
CA GLY A 72 14.28 5.03 -7.55
C GLY A 72 15.48 5.47 -6.70
N ARG A 73 16.15 6.58 -7.07
CA ARG A 73 17.24 7.15 -6.25
C ARG A 73 16.72 7.85 -4.99
N HIS A 74 15.65 8.63 -5.10
CA HIS A 74 15.22 9.51 -4.01
C HIS A 74 14.18 8.88 -3.08
N CYS A 75 13.31 8.02 -3.59
CA CYS A 75 12.17 7.49 -2.84
C CYS A 75 12.36 6.04 -2.41
N VAL A 76 13.09 5.23 -3.19
CA VAL A 76 13.34 3.80 -2.88
C VAL A 76 14.67 3.58 -2.16
N ARG A 77 15.68 4.42 -2.44
CA ARG A 77 16.98 4.41 -1.75
C ARG A 77 17.25 5.72 -0.98
N PRO A 78 16.32 6.24 -0.17
CA PRO A 78 16.72 7.24 0.80
C PRO A 78 17.69 6.54 1.76
N ASN A 79 18.82 7.17 2.10
CA ASN A 79 19.74 6.68 3.12
C ASN A 79 18.95 6.03 4.26
N LYS A 80 19.20 4.75 4.55
CA LYS A 80 18.72 4.13 5.78
C LYS A 80 19.19 5.05 6.90
N LEU A 81 18.26 5.71 7.59
CA LEU A 81 18.61 6.37 8.86
C LEU A 81 19.25 5.30 9.76
N PRO A 82 20.30 5.63 10.53
CA PRO A 82 20.87 4.72 11.51
C PRO A 82 19.81 4.26 12.52
#